data_AF-A0AA41D9Q2-F1
#
_entry.id   AF-A0AA41D9Q2-F1
#
_cell.length_a   1.000
_cell.length_b   1.000
_cell.length_c   1.000
_cell.angle_alpha   90.00
_cell.angle_beta   90.00
_cell.angle_gamma   90.00
#
_symmetry.space_group_name_H-M   'P 1'
#
loop_
_entity.id
_entity.type
_entity.pdbx_description
1 polymer ?
#
loop_
_entity_poly.entity_id
_entity_poly.type
_entity_poly.pdbx_seq_one_letter_code
_entity_poly.pdbx_strand_id
1 'polypeptide(L)'
;MKKSAIFTTIAILIILTAQLFWTWEMYKVHLEKWQITLQQGFEEAIMDEAGIRNASFAYPERPRFYVKSKADMTPEEAAAHKGDTLDYKRLKAKNVAGSMAELIGQLQQDALLKRGMLPVLPAIDSLLQERHPEHAGLNRCILLQDGSGNTVNRFGDTTLLASSHSLSTPPIPIGTQDRFYLRLFSEKPSADIFRQMTYAVL
;
A
#
# COMPACT_ATOMS: atom_id res chain seq x y z
N MET A 1 -49.95 -32.39 16.45
CA MET A 1 -49.63 -30.94 16.34
C MET A 1 -48.19 -30.56 16.72
N LYS A 2 -47.38 -31.40 17.40
CA LYS A 2 -46.00 -31.05 17.80
C LYS A 2 -44.92 -31.23 16.71
N LYS A 3 -45.10 -32.15 15.76
CA LYS A 3 -44.08 -32.46 14.74
C LYS A 3 -43.89 -31.33 13.72
N SER A 4 -44.96 -30.68 13.23
CA SER A 4 -44.81 -29.61 12.23
C SER A 4 -44.14 -28.37 12.82
N ALA A 5 -44.45 -28.00 14.07
CA ALA A 5 -43.79 -26.89 14.77
C ALA A 5 -42.27 -27.12 14.93
N ILE A 6 -41.85 -28.37 15.18
CA ILE A 6 -40.42 -28.73 15.26
C ILE A 6 -39.75 -28.55 13.89
N PHE A 7 -40.38 -29.03 12.81
CA PHE A 7 -39.85 -28.83 11.45
C PHE A 7 -39.74 -27.34 11.07
N THR A 8 -40.74 -26.52 11.40
CA THR A 8 -40.69 -25.08 11.16
C THR A 8 -39.58 -24.41 11.97
N THR A 9 -39.39 -24.80 13.22
CA THR A 9 -38.33 -24.26 14.08
C THR A 9 -36.93 -24.61 13.54
N ILE A 10 -36.73 -25.86 13.09
CA ILE A 10 -35.48 -26.29 12.45
C ILE A 10 -35.25 -25.54 11.14
N ALA A 11 -36.29 -25.35 10.31
CA ALA A 11 -36.17 -24.60 9.07
C ALA A 11 -35.75 -23.14 9.31
N ILE A 12 -36.33 -22.47 10.31
CA ILE A 12 -35.94 -21.11 10.71
C ILE A 12 -34.49 -21.08 11.19
N LEU A 13 -34.08 -22.06 12.00
CA LEU A 13 -32.70 -22.15 12.48
C LEU A 13 -31.71 -22.31 11.31
N ILE A 14 -32.02 -23.17 10.34
CA ILE A 14 -31.21 -23.35 9.12
C ILE A 14 -31.09 -22.04 8.37
N ILE A 15 -32.19 -21.31 8.16
CA ILE A 15 -32.18 -20.00 7.48
C ILE A 15 -31.30 -18.99 8.22
N LEU A 16 -31.44 -18.87 9.54
CA LEU A 16 -30.64 -17.95 10.35
C LEU A 16 -29.15 -18.29 10.29
N THR A 17 -28.79 -19.58 10.36
CA THR A 17 -27.38 -20.01 10.25
C THR A 17 -26.81 -19.75 8.86
N ALA A 18 -27.59 -19.96 7.79
CA ALA A 18 -27.18 -19.64 6.44
C ALA A 18 -27.00 -18.13 6.23
N GLN A 19 -27.87 -17.30 6.83
CA GLN A 19 -27.74 -15.85 6.81
C GLN A 19 -26.48 -15.39 7.53
N LEU A 20 -26.22 -15.89 8.73
CA LEU A 20 -24.98 -15.61 9.48
C LEU A 20 -23.73 -15.98 8.69
N PHE A 21 -23.74 -17.15 8.04
CA PHE A 21 -22.64 -17.60 7.19
C PHE A 21 -22.42 -16.67 6.00
N TRP A 22 -23.49 -16.26 5.32
CA TRP A 22 -23.41 -15.34 4.19
C TRP A 22 -22.86 -13.97 4.60
N THR A 23 -23.35 -13.41 5.71
CA THR A 23 -22.86 -12.12 6.23
C THR A 23 -21.38 -12.20 6.60
N TRP A 24 -20.93 -13.33 7.16
CA TRP A 24 -19.53 -13.57 7.47
C TRP A 24 -18.65 -13.58 6.21
N GLU A 25 -19.07 -14.26 5.14
CA GLU A 25 -18.29 -14.26 3.89
C GLU A 25 -18.29 -12.91 3.19
N MET A 26 -19.41 -12.19 3.20
CA MET A 26 -19.46 -10.81 2.68
C MET A 26 -18.53 -9.88 3.47
N TYR A 27 -18.46 -10.03 4.79
CA TYR A 27 -17.54 -9.26 5.64
C TYR A 27 -16.08 -9.54 5.28
N LYS A 28 -15.70 -10.80 5.07
CA LYS A 28 -14.34 -11.17 4.63
C LYS A 28 -13.99 -10.54 3.28
N VAL A 29 -14.87 -10.66 2.28
CA VAL A 29 -14.65 -10.06 0.96
C VAL A 29 -14.51 -8.54 1.05
N HIS A 30 -15.32 -7.90 1.90
CA HIS A 30 -15.19 -6.46 2.14
C HIS A 30 -13.84 -6.10 2.78
N LEU A 31 -13.41 -6.87 3.77
CA LEU A 31 -12.13 -6.67 4.46
C LEU A 31 -10.93 -6.84 3.50
N GLU A 32 -10.99 -7.82 2.60
CA GLU A 32 -9.98 -8.00 1.55
C GLU A 32 -9.93 -6.82 0.60
N LYS A 33 -11.09 -6.35 0.10
CA LYS A 33 -11.16 -5.16 -0.75
C LYS A 33 -10.61 -3.93 -0.04
N TRP A 34 -10.98 -3.76 1.22
CA TRP A 34 -10.48 -2.68 2.07
C TRP A 34 -8.95 -2.71 2.18
N GLN A 35 -8.38 -3.89 2.40
CA GLN A 35 -6.93 -4.05 2.49
C GLN A 35 -6.24 -3.74 1.16
N ILE A 36 -6.80 -4.16 0.02
CA ILE A 36 -6.26 -3.87 -1.31
C ILE A 36 -6.30 -2.37 -1.59
N THR A 37 -7.42 -1.70 -1.36
CA THR A 37 -7.55 -0.25 -1.57
C THR A 37 -6.59 0.53 -0.69
N LEU A 38 -6.48 0.14 0.59
CA LEU A 38 -5.54 0.77 1.52
C LEU A 38 -4.09 0.57 1.07
N GLN A 39 -3.72 -0.61 0.59
CA GLN A 39 -2.39 -0.89 0.07
C GLN A 39 -2.09 -0.04 -1.18
N GLN A 40 -3.01 0.00 -2.15
CA GLN A 40 -2.83 0.79 -3.37
C GLN A 40 -2.71 2.28 -3.07
N GLY A 41 -3.58 2.83 -2.22
CA GLY A 41 -3.51 4.23 -1.81
C GLY A 41 -2.20 4.55 -1.08
N PHE A 42 -1.69 3.61 -0.28
CA PHE A 42 -0.41 3.77 0.42
C PHE A 42 0.79 3.73 -0.53
N GLU A 43 0.83 2.81 -1.50
CA GLU A 43 1.87 2.77 -2.54
C GLU A 43 1.90 4.06 -3.37
N GLU A 44 0.73 4.58 -3.75
CA GLU A 44 0.60 5.84 -4.47
C GLU A 44 1.06 7.04 -3.63
N ALA A 45 0.65 7.12 -2.36
CA ALA A 45 1.08 8.18 -1.45
C ALA A 45 2.61 8.18 -1.21
N ILE A 46 3.24 7.01 -1.18
CA ILE A 46 4.70 6.87 -1.10
C ILE A 46 5.36 7.42 -2.38
N MET A 47 4.81 7.11 -3.54
CA MET A 47 5.32 7.64 -4.82
C MET A 47 5.17 9.15 -4.91
N ASP A 48 4.02 9.69 -4.52
CA ASP A 48 3.75 11.13 -4.53
C ASP A 48 4.64 11.87 -3.53
N GLU A 49 4.85 11.34 -2.32
CA GLU A 49 5.79 11.91 -1.35
C GLU A 49 7.24 11.88 -1.87
N ALA A 50 7.66 10.79 -2.53
CA ALA A 50 8.97 10.74 -3.18
C ALA A 50 9.10 11.78 -4.30
N GLY A 51 8.03 12.02 -5.06
CA GLY A 51 7.94 13.07 -6.07
C GLY A 51 8.04 14.47 -5.47
N ILE A 52 7.32 14.75 -4.39
CA ILE A 52 7.35 16.04 -3.67
C ILE A 52 8.72 16.26 -3.02
N ARG A 53 9.33 15.23 -2.44
CA ARG A 53 10.68 15.30 -1.87
C ARG A 53 11.72 15.59 -2.96
N ASN A 54 11.56 14.99 -4.13
CA ASN A 54 12.40 15.26 -5.30
C ASN A 54 12.15 16.66 -5.91
N ALA A 55 10.92 17.18 -5.86
CA ALA A 55 10.58 18.52 -6.38
C ALA A 55 10.97 19.65 -5.43
N SER A 56 10.86 19.43 -4.11
CA SER A 56 11.32 20.34 -3.05
C SER A 56 12.84 20.48 -3.07
N PHE A 57 13.54 19.45 -3.57
CA PHE A 57 14.90 19.57 -4.02
C PHE A 57 14.90 20.39 -5.32
N ALA A 58 14.84 21.72 -5.17
CA ALA A 58 14.93 22.68 -6.25
C ALA A 58 16.24 22.44 -7.02
N TYR A 59 16.16 21.64 -8.07
CA TYR A 59 17.21 21.60 -9.08
C TYR A 59 17.26 23.00 -9.69
N PRO A 60 18.36 23.75 -9.57
CA PRO A 60 18.53 25.02 -10.28
C PRO A 60 18.32 24.82 -11.79
N GLU A 61 18.65 23.62 -12.27
CA GLU A 61 18.36 23.13 -13.62
C GLU A 61 17.53 21.85 -13.53
N ARG A 62 16.21 21.94 -13.72
CA ARG A 62 15.30 20.77 -13.77
C ARG A 62 15.84 19.74 -14.78
N PRO A 63 16.52 18.65 -14.35
CA PRO A 63 17.15 17.75 -15.28
C PRO A 63 16.02 17.00 -15.99
N ARG A 64 15.91 17.17 -17.30
CA ARG A 64 14.99 16.35 -18.09
C ARG A 64 15.59 14.95 -18.19
N PHE A 65 14.94 13.99 -17.55
CA PHE A 65 15.30 12.59 -17.71
C PHE A 65 14.79 12.10 -19.08
N TYR A 66 15.72 11.77 -19.97
CA TYR A 66 15.42 11.16 -21.26
C TYR A 66 15.71 9.67 -21.20
N VAL A 67 14.67 8.85 -21.27
CA VAL A 67 14.79 7.39 -21.36
C VAL A 67 14.75 7.01 -22.83
N LYS A 68 15.83 6.41 -23.32
CA LYS A 68 15.97 5.96 -24.71
C LYS A 68 16.43 4.50 -24.72
N SER A 69 15.89 3.68 -25.62
CA SER A 69 16.32 2.29 -25.75
C SER A 69 17.74 2.23 -26.31
N LYS A 70 18.54 1.27 -25.84
CA LYS A 70 19.89 1.03 -26.39
C LYS A 70 19.86 0.73 -27.89
N ALA A 71 18.77 0.15 -28.40
CA ALA A 71 18.60 -0.14 -29.82
C ALA A 71 18.48 1.13 -30.69
N ASP A 72 18.04 2.24 -30.10
CA ASP A 72 17.81 3.50 -30.79
C ASP A 72 18.99 4.48 -30.63
N MET A 73 20.03 4.09 -29.87
CA MET A 73 21.22 4.91 -29.63
C MET A 73 22.30 4.66 -30.69
N THR A 74 23.01 5.71 -31.07
CA THR A 74 24.24 5.54 -31.84
C THR A 74 25.32 4.90 -30.96
N PRO A 75 26.31 4.19 -31.54
CA PRO A 75 27.39 3.57 -30.76
C PRO A 75 28.22 4.58 -29.95
N GLU A 76 28.30 5.84 -30.42
CA GLU A 76 28.97 6.95 -29.72
C GLU A 76 28.15 7.44 -28.51
N GLU A 77 26.83 7.62 -28.66
CA GLU A 77 25.91 7.93 -27.55
C GLU A 77 25.92 6.81 -26.49
N ALA A 78 25.89 5.56 -26.92
CA ALA A 78 25.89 4.41 -26.02
C ALA A 78 27.22 4.28 -25.24
N ALA A 79 28.34 4.70 -25.82
CA ALA A 79 29.64 4.72 -25.15
C ALA A 79 29.73 5.86 -24.11
N ALA A 80 29.11 7.00 -24.37
CA ALA A 80 29.06 8.14 -23.46
C ALA A 80 28.19 7.87 -22.21
N HIS A 81 27.12 7.07 -22.34
CA HIS A 81 26.20 6.71 -21.25
C HIS A 81 26.54 5.37 -20.56
N LYS A 82 27.80 4.94 -20.66
CA LYS A 82 28.31 3.69 -20.08
C LYS A 82 28.41 3.80 -18.55
N GLY A 83 27.30 3.50 -17.88
CA GLY A 83 27.13 3.61 -16.43
C GLY A 83 25.68 3.94 -16.04
N ASP A 84 24.99 4.68 -16.92
CA ASP A 84 23.58 5.07 -16.78
C ASP A 84 22.62 4.12 -17.53
N THR A 85 23.16 3.06 -18.12
CA THR A 85 22.38 2.06 -18.86
C THR A 85 21.77 1.04 -17.89
N LEU A 86 20.43 1.00 -17.81
CA LEU A 86 19.68 0.02 -17.01
C LEU A 86 19.29 -1.20 -17.84
N ASP A 87 19.60 -2.41 -17.35
CA ASP A 87 19.16 -3.66 -17.95
C ASP A 87 17.79 -4.07 -17.38
N TYR A 88 16.73 -3.61 -18.04
CA TYR A 88 15.35 -3.89 -17.64
C TYR A 88 15.03 -5.39 -17.55
N LYS A 89 15.62 -6.23 -18.42
CA LYS A 89 15.36 -7.69 -18.38
C LYS A 89 15.94 -8.32 -17.13
N ARG A 90 17.13 -7.89 -16.71
CA ARG A 90 17.74 -8.35 -15.46
C ARG A 90 17.02 -7.83 -14.21
N LEU A 91 16.52 -6.60 -14.26
CA LEU A 91 15.78 -5.99 -13.14
C LEU A 91 14.39 -6.61 -12.96
N LYS A 92 13.69 -6.89 -14.07
CA LYS A 92 12.44 -7.65 -14.06
C LYS A 92 12.65 -9.08 -13.54
N ALA A 93 13.75 -9.73 -13.90
CA ALA A 93 14.09 -11.07 -13.40
C ALA A 93 14.42 -11.09 -11.89
N LYS A 94 14.82 -9.96 -11.31
CA LYS A 94 15.05 -9.79 -9.87
C LYS A 94 13.79 -9.35 -9.09
N ASN A 95 12.62 -9.28 -9.73
CA ASN A 95 11.37 -8.78 -9.13
C ASN A 95 11.50 -7.38 -8.48
N VAL A 96 12.39 -6.53 -8.99
CA VAL A 96 12.59 -5.18 -8.44
C VAL A 96 11.42 -4.24 -8.77
N ALA A 97 10.72 -4.47 -9.90
CA ALA A 97 9.54 -3.74 -10.32
C ALA A 97 8.78 -4.52 -11.41
N GLY A 98 7.44 -4.50 -11.37
CA GLY A 98 6.57 -5.11 -12.38
C GLY A 98 6.47 -4.28 -13.67
N SER A 99 6.64 -2.96 -13.54
CA SER A 99 6.57 -1.99 -14.63
C SER A 99 7.78 -1.05 -14.68
N MET A 100 8.01 -0.39 -15.82
CA MET A 100 9.07 0.61 -15.97
C MET A 100 8.82 1.84 -15.09
N ALA A 101 7.55 2.20 -14.86
CA ALA A 101 7.19 3.34 -14.01
C ALA A 101 7.55 3.08 -12.54
N GLU A 102 7.23 1.90 -12.02
CA GLU A 102 7.67 1.45 -10.70
C GLU A 102 9.19 1.44 -10.59
N LEU A 103 9.89 0.95 -11.62
CA LEU A 103 11.36 0.92 -11.61
C LEU A 103 11.94 2.33 -11.52
N ILE A 104 11.40 3.28 -12.26
CA ILE A 104 11.83 4.69 -12.19
C ILE A 104 11.55 5.27 -10.81
N GLY A 105 10.39 4.98 -10.21
CA GLY A 105 10.07 5.39 -8.85
C GLY A 105 11.04 4.83 -7.81
N GLN A 106 11.38 3.55 -7.90
CA GLN A 106 12.35 2.88 -7.03
C GLN A 106 13.77 3.46 -7.20
N LEU A 107 14.18 3.78 -8.43
CA LEU A 107 15.48 4.43 -8.69
C LEU A 107 15.54 5.88 -8.15
N GLN A 108 14.44 6.62 -8.24
CA GLN A 108 14.34 7.94 -7.64
C GLN A 108 14.46 7.85 -6.12
N GLN A 109 13.82 6.88 -5.49
CA GLN A 109 13.96 6.62 -4.07
C GLN A 109 15.40 6.26 -3.70
N ASP A 110 16.08 5.40 -4.46
CA ASP A 110 17.50 5.09 -4.25
C ASP A 110 18.40 6.33 -4.31
N ALA A 111 18.14 7.23 -5.26
CA ALA A 111 18.88 8.48 -5.39
C ALA A 111 18.69 9.39 -4.18
N LEU A 112 17.47 9.45 -3.63
CA LEU A 112 17.13 10.21 -2.41
C LEU A 112 17.77 9.56 -1.16
N LEU A 113 17.73 8.22 -1.05
CA LEU A 113 18.33 7.47 0.05
C LEU A 113 19.86 7.58 0.08
N LYS A 114 20.52 7.51 -1.08
CA LYS A 114 21.99 7.74 -1.19
C LYS A 114 22.41 9.12 -0.70
N ARG A 115 21.50 10.10 -0.75
CA ARG A 115 21.72 11.47 -0.27
C ARG A 115 21.28 11.68 1.18
N GLY A 116 20.88 10.61 1.89
CA GLY A 116 20.49 10.65 3.30
C GLY A 116 19.07 11.18 3.55
N MET A 117 18.25 11.36 2.51
CA MET A 117 16.88 11.85 2.63
C MET A 117 15.90 10.69 2.81
N LEU A 118 15.51 10.46 4.05
CA LEU A 118 14.52 9.46 4.41
C LEU A 118 13.08 9.95 4.10
N PRO A 119 12.13 9.02 3.92
CA PRO A 119 10.71 9.34 3.74
C PRO A 119 10.10 10.11 4.90
N VAL A 120 9.31 11.14 4.58
CA VAL A 120 8.61 11.97 5.55
C VAL A 120 7.24 11.36 5.85
N LEU A 121 7.16 10.55 6.91
CA LEU A 121 5.94 9.82 7.30
C LEU A 121 4.68 10.70 7.47
N PRO A 122 4.75 11.91 8.06
CA PRO A 122 3.58 12.80 8.16
C PRO A 122 3.03 13.27 6.80
N ALA A 123 3.91 13.44 5.81
CA ALA A 123 3.50 13.84 4.46
C ALA A 123 2.76 12.70 3.75
N ILE A 124 3.24 11.46 3.92
CA ILE A 124 2.56 10.25 3.41
C ILE A 124 1.17 10.11 4.04
N ASP A 125 1.05 10.34 5.35
CA ASP A 125 -0.25 10.27 6.05
C ASP A 125 -1.24 11.33 5.54
N SER A 126 -0.75 12.55 5.32
CA SER A 126 -1.56 13.66 4.79
C SER A 126 -2.05 13.38 3.36
N LEU A 127 -1.15 12.90 2.48
CA LEU A 127 -1.50 12.51 1.10
C LEU A 127 -2.52 11.37 1.08
N LEU A 128 -2.36 10.39 1.97
CA LEU A 128 -3.30 9.28 2.09
C LEU A 128 -4.69 9.78 2.56
N GLN A 129 -4.73 10.73 3.49
CA GLN A 129 -5.98 11.33 3.98
C GLN A 129 -6.69 12.16 2.90
N GLU A 130 -5.94 12.90 2.10
CA GLU A 130 -6.48 13.69 0.99
C GLU A 130 -7.09 12.79 -0.09
N ARG A 131 -6.43 11.67 -0.40
CA ARG A 131 -6.84 10.75 -1.46
C ARG A 131 -8.02 9.86 -1.07
N HIS A 132 -8.09 9.48 0.20
CA HIS A 132 -9.17 8.69 0.75
C HIS A 132 -9.84 9.40 1.93
N PRO A 133 -10.72 10.38 1.66
CA PRO A 133 -11.46 11.07 2.71
C PRO A 133 -12.40 10.12 3.48
N GLU A 134 -12.84 9.03 2.85
CA GLU A 134 -13.56 7.93 3.51
C GLU A 134 -12.74 7.21 4.60
N HIS A 135 -11.42 7.44 4.62
CA HIS A 135 -10.50 6.94 5.64
C HIS A 135 -10.04 8.04 6.61
N ALA A 136 -10.55 9.27 6.48
CA ALA A 136 -10.04 10.47 7.17
C ALA A 136 -10.31 10.55 8.69
N GLY A 137 -10.87 9.50 9.31
CA GLY A 137 -11.07 9.41 10.76
C GLY A 137 -10.57 8.12 11.39
N LEU A 138 -9.89 7.26 10.62
CA LEU A 138 -9.37 5.99 11.14
C LEU A 138 -8.01 6.19 11.78
N ASN A 139 -7.85 5.64 12.99
CA ASN A 139 -6.55 5.55 13.62
C ASN A 139 -5.61 4.76 12.73
N ARG A 140 -4.40 5.27 12.54
CA ARG A 140 -3.38 4.65 11.72
C ARG A 140 -1.98 4.89 12.26
N CYS A 141 -1.08 3.97 11.94
CA CYS A 141 0.33 4.05 12.26
C CYS A 141 1.17 3.63 11.06
N ILE A 142 2.08 4.51 10.65
CA ILE A 142 3.06 4.25 9.61
C ILE A 142 4.39 3.92 10.28
N LEU A 143 4.98 2.79 9.91
CA LEU A 143 6.30 2.35 10.36
C LEU A 143 7.28 2.34 9.20
N LEU A 144 8.42 2.99 9.41
CA LEU A 144 9.62 2.83 8.60
C LEU A 144 10.53 1.82 9.29
N GLN A 145 10.81 0.72 8.62
CA GLN A 145 11.67 -0.36 9.11
C GLN A 145 12.95 -0.44 8.27
N ASP A 146 14.05 -0.82 8.91
CA ASP A 146 15.29 -1.21 8.23
C ASP A 146 15.19 -2.66 7.71
N GLY A 147 16.12 -3.08 6.86
CA GLY A 147 16.21 -4.45 6.32
C GLY A 147 16.38 -5.52 7.39
N SER A 148 16.80 -5.13 8.60
CA SER A 148 16.88 -5.99 9.78
C SER A 148 15.57 -6.09 10.58
N GLY A 149 14.50 -5.42 10.14
CA GLY A 149 13.19 -5.39 10.80
C GLY A 149 13.08 -4.38 11.96
N ASN A 150 14.15 -3.65 12.27
CA ASN A 150 14.16 -2.62 13.31
C ASN A 150 13.36 -1.39 12.87
N THR A 151 12.59 -0.80 13.78
CA THR A 151 11.85 0.44 13.51
C THR A 151 12.81 1.62 13.50
N VAL A 152 12.99 2.24 12.33
CA VAL A 152 13.82 3.44 12.13
C VAL A 152 13.01 4.69 12.48
N ASN A 153 11.76 4.74 12.05
CA ASN A 153 10.86 5.86 12.33
C ASN A 153 9.42 5.37 12.42
N ARG A 154 8.57 6.09 13.16
CA ARG A 154 7.15 5.79 13.33
C ARG A 154 6.33 7.06 13.35
N PHE A 155 5.11 7.00 12.84
CA PHE A 155 4.16 8.10 12.89
C PHE A 155 2.74 7.57 13.13
N GLY A 156 1.92 8.28 13.91
CA GLY A 156 0.55 7.90 14.22
C GLY A 156 0.37 7.06 15.49
N ASP A 157 -0.77 6.36 15.61
CA ASP A 157 -1.20 5.69 16.83
C ASP A 157 -0.54 4.32 17.02
N THR A 158 0.44 4.27 17.92
CA THR A 158 1.19 3.05 18.24
C THR A 158 0.37 1.95 18.91
N THR A 159 -0.83 2.23 19.42
CA THR A 159 -1.68 1.20 20.04
C THR A 159 -2.14 0.15 19.02
N LEU A 160 -2.19 0.50 17.74
CA LEU A 160 -2.54 -0.39 16.64
C LEU A 160 -1.49 -1.49 16.41
N LEU A 161 -0.24 -1.28 16.80
CA LEU A 161 0.85 -2.25 16.65
C LEU A 161 0.64 -3.52 17.49
N ALA A 162 -0.07 -3.40 18.61
CA ALA A 162 -0.39 -4.50 19.52
C ALA A 162 -1.83 -5.01 19.37
N SER A 163 -2.63 -4.41 18.48
CA SER A 163 -4.05 -4.71 18.34
C SER A 163 -4.31 -5.83 17.35
N SER A 164 -5.05 -6.86 17.75
CA SER A 164 -5.61 -7.89 16.85
C SER A 164 -6.69 -7.36 15.90
N HIS A 165 -7.15 -6.14 16.15
CA HIS A 165 -8.15 -5.43 15.35
C HIS A 165 -7.51 -4.44 14.36
N SER A 166 -6.19 -4.48 14.20
CA SER A 166 -5.49 -3.73 13.15
C SER A 166 -5.42 -4.55 11.84
N LEU A 167 -5.42 -3.84 10.72
CA LEU A 167 -5.03 -4.33 9.40
C LEU A 167 -3.65 -3.78 9.11
N SER A 168 -2.75 -4.64 8.63
CA SER A 168 -1.41 -4.24 8.22
C SER A 168 -1.21 -4.48 6.73
N THR A 169 -0.64 -3.51 6.03
CA THR A 169 -0.14 -3.72 4.67
C THR A 169 1.11 -4.61 4.71
N PRO A 170 1.41 -5.35 3.62
CA PRO A 170 2.72 -5.98 3.48
C PRO A 170 3.85 -4.93 3.54
N PRO A 171 5.08 -5.32 3.90
CA PRO A 171 6.24 -4.43 3.83
C PRO A 171 6.46 -4.00 2.38
N ILE A 172 6.31 -2.70 2.10
CA ILE A 172 6.58 -2.11 0.79
C ILE A 172 8.04 -1.66 0.78
N PRO A 173 8.88 -2.19 -0.12
CA PRO A 173 10.28 -1.80 -0.21
C PRO A 173 10.43 -0.38 -0.76
N ILE A 174 11.39 0.35 -0.18
CA ILE A 174 11.82 1.66 -0.65
C ILE A 174 13.21 1.54 -1.26
N GLY A 175 13.32 1.85 -2.54
CA GLY A 175 14.52 1.68 -3.33
C GLY A 175 14.74 0.25 -3.84
N THR A 176 15.68 0.09 -4.77
CA THR A 176 15.99 -1.21 -5.39
C THR A 176 16.87 -2.11 -4.52
N GLN A 177 17.28 -1.63 -3.35
CA GLN A 177 18.25 -2.29 -2.47
C GLN A 177 17.63 -2.97 -1.24
N ASP A 178 16.30 -2.97 -1.10
CA ASP A 178 15.61 -3.67 0.00
C ASP A 178 16.10 -3.24 1.40
N ARG A 179 16.59 -2.00 1.53
CA ARG A 179 17.18 -1.48 2.77
C ARG A 179 16.13 -0.94 3.74
N PHE A 180 15.07 -0.35 3.21
CA PHE A 180 14.02 0.23 4.02
C PHE A 180 12.67 -0.28 3.55
N TYR A 181 11.79 -0.53 4.52
CA TYR A 181 10.43 -1.00 4.29
C TYR A 181 9.45 -0.08 4.98
N LEU A 182 8.36 0.25 4.30
CA LEU A 182 7.22 0.93 4.88
C LEU A 182 6.10 -0.06 5.17
N ARG A 183 5.50 0.08 6.35
CA ARG A 183 4.27 -0.64 6.72
C ARG A 183 3.26 0.36 7.25
N LEU A 184 2.03 0.19 6.80
CA LEU A 184 0.88 0.92 7.31
C LEU A 184 0.03 -0.03 8.16
N PHE A 185 -0.30 0.41 9.36
CA PHE A 185 -1.26 -0.21 10.25
C PHE A 185 -2.48 0.70 10.30
N SER A 186 -3.65 0.17 9.99
CA SER A 186 -4.92 0.88 10.08
C SER A 186 -5.85 0.12 11.02
N GLU A 187 -6.75 0.83 11.68
CA GLU A 187 -7.91 0.19 12.31
C GLU A 187 -8.77 -0.52 11.27
N LYS A 188 -9.36 -1.68 11.62
CA LYS A 188 -10.36 -2.35 10.79
C LYS A 188 -11.58 -1.43 10.61
N PRO A 189 -12.18 -1.37 9.41
CA PRO A 189 -13.40 -0.59 9.22
C PRO A 189 -14.47 -1.09 10.21
N SER A 190 -15.07 -0.14 10.92
CA SER A 190 -16.03 -0.43 11.99
C SER A 190 -17.29 -1.11 11.45
N ALA A 191 -18.07 -1.68 12.36
CA ALA A 191 -19.28 -2.45 12.09
C ALA A 191 -20.44 -1.69 11.39
N ASP A 192 -20.23 -0.47 10.88
CA ASP A 192 -21.23 0.25 10.08
C ASP A 192 -21.64 -0.52 8.82
N ILE A 193 -20.78 -1.42 8.33
CA ILE A 193 -21.15 -2.36 7.27
C ILE A 193 -22.21 -3.36 7.77
N PHE A 194 -22.16 -3.83 9.02
CA PHE A 194 -23.23 -4.65 9.59
C PHE A 194 -24.53 -3.85 9.72
N ARG A 195 -24.47 -2.53 9.97
CA ARG A 195 -25.67 -1.67 9.91
C ARG A 195 -26.25 -1.59 8.51
N GLN A 196 -25.45 -1.31 7.48
CA GLN A 196 -25.94 -1.27 6.10
C GLN A 196 -26.47 -2.63 5.62
N MET A 197 -25.83 -3.73 6.03
CA MET A 197 -26.26 -5.09 5.69
C MET A 197 -27.51 -5.53 6.46
N THR A 198 -27.71 -5.10 7.71
CA THR A 198 -28.97 -5.37 8.46
C THR A 198 -30.16 -4.65 7.83
N TYR A 199 -29.97 -3.45 7.26
CA TYR A 199 -31.02 -2.76 6.49
C TYR A 199 -31.39 -3.45 5.17
N ALA A 200 -30.48 -4.22 4.56
CA ALA A 200 -30.78 -4.99 3.34
C ALA A 200 -31.51 -6.31 3.64
N VAL A 201 -31.61 -6.70 4.91
CA VAL A 201 -32.15 -7.99 5.38
C VAL A 201 -33.52 -7.82 6.08
N LEU A 202 -33.88 -6.60 6.49
CA LEU A 202 -35.21 -6.21 6.97
C LEU A 202 -36.13 -5.80 5.81
#